data_AF-A0A6G0M816-F1
#
_entry.id   AF-A0A6G0M816-F1
#
_cell.length_a   1.000
_cell.length_b   1.000
_cell.length_c   1.000
_cell.angle_alpha   90.00
_cell.angle_beta   90.00
_cell.angle_gamma   90.00
#
_symmetry.space_group_name_H-M   'P 1'
#
loop_
_entity.id
_entity.type
_entity.pdbx_description
1 polymer ?
#
loop_
_entity_poly.entity_id
_entity_poly.type
_entity_poly.pdbx_seq_one_letter_code
_entity_poly.pdbx_strand_id
1 'polypeptide(L)'
;REKRRIAGDKELREARKLAVKIRDGKKTRKVRLDDVAALLEGPYSMDVAKSMVDALDLEDVEVQGSLSVRPFNVGQRVPTITKILQLDKIHEAITAIKAKGNLNLLANWSDFGYTTLGQLEAMARVLEALNRFRLVQFTLDWIDGVEWHIKDVVHPFTDVCDYTKVRI
;
A
#
# COMPACT_ATOMS: atom_id res chain seq x y z
N ARG A 1 -21.33 6.59 -11.35
CA ARG A 1 -20.67 6.68 -10.03
C ARG A 1 -21.11 5.54 -9.11
N GLU A 2 -22.41 5.30 -8.92
CA GLU A 2 -22.91 4.26 -8.00
C GLU A 2 -22.45 2.82 -8.34
N LYS A 3 -22.49 2.43 -9.62
CA LYS A 3 -22.01 1.09 -10.04
C LYS A 3 -20.52 0.84 -9.78
N ARG A 4 -19.68 1.87 -9.82
CA ARG A 4 -18.24 1.76 -9.49
C ARG A 4 -18.04 1.63 -7.97
N ARG A 5 -18.87 2.32 -7.18
CA ARG A 5 -18.86 2.22 -5.72
C ARG A 5 -19.26 0.82 -5.25
N ILE A 6 -20.32 0.24 -5.83
CA ILE A 6 -20.77 -1.12 -5.53
C ILE A 6 -19.74 -2.18 -5.96
N ALA A 7 -19.08 -1.98 -7.11
CA ALA A 7 -18.00 -2.85 -7.56
C ALA A 7 -16.80 -2.81 -6.60
N GLY A 8 -16.37 -1.61 -6.21
CA GLY A 8 -15.30 -1.41 -5.22
C GLY A 8 -15.64 -2.03 -3.85
N ASP A 9 -16.88 -1.90 -3.37
CA ASP A 9 -17.31 -2.51 -2.11
C ASP A 9 -17.32 -4.05 -2.16
N LYS A 10 -17.58 -4.63 -3.33
CA LYS A 10 -17.50 -6.07 -3.53
C LYS A 10 -16.03 -6.53 -3.56
N GLU A 11 -15.20 -5.84 -4.33
CA GLU A 11 -13.76 -6.10 -4.46
C GLU A 11 -13.06 -6.01 -3.10
N LEU A 12 -13.33 -4.95 -2.33
CA LEU A 12 -12.80 -4.77 -0.96
C LEU A 12 -13.22 -5.91 -0.03
N ARG A 13 -14.48 -6.37 -0.10
CA ARG A 13 -14.96 -7.49 0.72
C ARG A 13 -14.27 -8.80 0.35
N GLU A 14 -14.05 -9.05 -0.93
CA GLU A 14 -13.33 -10.23 -1.40
C GLU A 14 -11.84 -10.17 -1.01
N ALA A 15 -11.21 -9.00 -1.15
CA ALA A 15 -9.84 -8.75 -0.70
C ALA A 15 -9.68 -9.00 0.80
N ARG A 16 -10.58 -8.47 1.64
CA ARG A 16 -10.57 -8.72 3.09
C ARG A 16 -10.72 -10.20 3.44
N LYS A 17 -11.65 -10.92 2.78
CA LYS A 17 -11.81 -12.36 2.98
C LYS A 17 -10.56 -13.15 2.58
N LEU A 18 -9.90 -12.72 1.50
CA LEU A 18 -8.64 -13.32 1.04
C LEU A 18 -7.51 -13.05 2.05
N ALA A 19 -7.37 -11.81 2.51
CA ALA A 19 -6.35 -11.41 3.48
C ALA A 19 -6.43 -12.20 4.79
N VAL A 20 -7.64 -12.40 5.32
CA VAL A 20 -7.85 -13.22 6.53
C VAL A 20 -7.45 -14.67 6.30
N LYS A 21 -7.78 -15.26 5.14
CA LYS A 21 -7.38 -16.64 4.84
C LYS A 21 -5.87 -16.79 4.73
N ILE A 22 -5.19 -15.83 4.10
CA ILE A 22 -3.72 -15.83 3.97
C ILE A 22 -3.07 -15.73 5.34
N ARG A 23 -3.51 -14.79 6.17
CA ARG A 23 -3.03 -14.65 7.55
C ARG A 23 -3.21 -15.94 8.36
N ASP A 24 -4.36 -16.60 8.21
CA ASP A 24 -4.65 -17.87 8.89
C ASP A 24 -3.88 -19.09 8.29
N GLY A 25 -3.00 -18.89 7.30
CA GLY A 25 -2.25 -19.96 6.65
C GLY A 25 -3.10 -20.91 5.80
N LYS A 26 -4.33 -20.52 5.44
CA LYS A 26 -5.24 -21.35 4.63
C LYS A 26 -4.83 -21.32 3.16
N LYS A 27 -5.00 -22.43 2.45
CA LYS A 27 -4.75 -22.50 1.00
C LYS A 27 -5.68 -21.54 0.25
N THR A 28 -5.08 -20.65 -0.55
CA THR A 28 -5.80 -19.65 -1.36
C THR A 28 -5.30 -19.64 -2.80
N ARG A 29 -5.97 -18.88 -3.67
CA ARG A 29 -5.46 -18.52 -5.00
C ARG A 29 -4.26 -17.56 -4.87
N LYS A 30 -3.46 -17.43 -5.93
CA LYS A 30 -2.39 -16.41 -6.02
C LYS A 30 -2.99 -15.01 -5.84
N VAL A 31 -2.33 -14.21 -5.01
CA VAL A 31 -2.67 -12.81 -4.75
C VAL A 31 -2.34 -11.98 -5.98
N ARG A 32 -3.24 -11.10 -6.37
CA ARG A 32 -3.04 -10.14 -7.47
C ARG A 32 -2.86 -8.74 -6.92
N LEU A 33 -2.20 -7.89 -7.71
CA LEU A 33 -2.01 -6.48 -7.39
C LEU A 33 -3.35 -5.79 -7.04
N ASP A 34 -4.40 -6.06 -7.82
CA ASP A 34 -5.73 -5.48 -7.61
C ASP A 34 -6.34 -5.87 -6.26
N ASP A 35 -6.09 -7.11 -5.79
CA ASP A 35 -6.61 -7.55 -4.50
C ASP A 35 -5.97 -6.76 -3.35
N VAL A 36 -4.67 -6.53 -3.44
CA VAL A 36 -3.90 -5.77 -2.44
C VAL A 36 -4.28 -4.30 -2.50
N ALA A 37 -4.39 -3.73 -3.71
CA ALA A 37 -4.79 -2.35 -3.90
C ALA A 37 -6.20 -2.08 -3.33
N ALA A 38 -7.14 -2.98 -3.58
CA ALA A 38 -8.49 -2.90 -3.01
C ALA A 38 -8.45 -2.94 -1.48
N LEU A 39 -7.63 -3.81 -0.88
CA LEU A 39 -7.47 -3.86 0.58
C LEU A 39 -6.90 -2.55 1.14
N LEU A 40 -5.91 -1.96 0.46
CA LEU A 40 -5.19 -0.76 0.89
C LEU A 40 -5.97 0.55 0.62
N GLU A 41 -7.05 0.52 -0.17
CA GLU A 41 -7.88 1.70 -0.46
C GLU A 41 -8.72 2.13 0.76
N GLY A 42 -9.08 1.19 1.63
CA GLY A 42 -9.85 1.45 2.85
C GLY A 42 -9.03 1.32 4.13
N PRO A 43 -9.66 1.49 5.30
CA PRO A 43 -9.03 1.18 6.58
C PRO A 43 -8.61 -0.30 6.63
N TYR A 44 -7.39 -0.55 7.07
CA TYR A 44 -6.81 -1.87 7.20
C TYR A 44 -6.08 -2.04 8.54
N SER A 45 -6.02 -3.29 9.01
CA SER A 45 -5.12 -3.71 10.08
C SER A 45 -3.76 -4.06 9.47
N MET A 46 -2.67 -3.64 10.12
CA MET A 46 -1.31 -3.91 9.65
C MET A 46 -1.05 -5.42 9.53
N ASP A 47 -1.38 -6.22 10.54
CA ASP A 47 -1.12 -7.67 10.53
C ASP A 47 -1.78 -8.38 9.32
N VAL A 48 -3.03 -8.02 9.04
CA VAL A 48 -3.81 -8.57 7.94
C VAL A 48 -3.28 -8.10 6.59
N ALA A 49 -2.99 -6.81 6.46
CA ALA A 49 -2.51 -6.23 5.21
C ALA A 49 -1.08 -6.67 4.89
N LYS A 50 -0.18 -6.69 5.88
CA LYS A 50 1.21 -7.14 5.74
C LYS A 50 1.27 -8.57 5.23
N SER A 51 0.51 -9.49 5.82
CA SER A 51 0.44 -10.89 5.36
C SER A 51 0.05 -11.03 3.88
N MET A 52 -0.87 -10.18 3.41
CA MET A 52 -1.34 -10.21 2.03
C MET A 52 -0.36 -9.54 1.05
N VAL A 53 0.31 -8.48 1.49
CA VAL A 53 1.39 -7.83 0.75
C VAL A 53 2.61 -8.75 0.65
N ASP A 54 2.98 -9.46 1.72
CA ASP A 54 4.08 -10.44 1.71
C ASP A 54 3.76 -11.63 0.78
N ALA A 55 2.47 -11.99 0.65
CA ALA A 55 2.00 -13.01 -0.30
C ALA A 55 1.92 -12.50 -1.75
N LEU A 56 2.09 -11.20 -1.99
CA LEU A 56 2.18 -10.61 -3.33
C LEU A 56 3.57 -10.90 -3.91
N ASP A 57 3.66 -12.04 -4.58
CA ASP A 57 4.85 -12.51 -5.28
C ASP A 57 5.02 -11.77 -6.62
N LEU A 58 5.57 -10.54 -6.54
CA LEU A 58 6.00 -9.71 -7.67
C LEU A 58 7.51 -9.50 -7.61
N GLU A 59 8.17 -9.64 -8.75
CA GLU A 59 9.61 -9.37 -8.88
C GLU A 59 9.87 -7.85 -8.88
N ASP A 60 10.76 -7.39 -8.00
CA ASP A 60 11.29 -6.01 -8.02
C ASP A 60 12.16 -5.82 -9.28
N VAL A 61 11.81 -4.85 -10.12
CA VAL A 61 12.55 -4.57 -11.35
C VAL A 61 12.97 -3.11 -11.41
N GLU A 62 14.27 -2.92 -11.61
CA GLU A 62 14.85 -1.63 -11.92
C GLU A 62 14.74 -1.37 -13.42
N VAL A 63 14.11 -0.25 -13.78
CA VAL A 63 13.84 0.11 -15.16
C VAL A 63 14.77 1.21 -15.59
N GLN A 64 15.57 0.90 -16.61
CA GLN A 64 16.58 1.76 -17.20
C GLN A 64 16.08 2.42 -18.49
N GLY A 65 15.02 1.88 -19.10
CA GLY A 65 14.40 2.44 -20.30
C GLY A 65 13.80 3.83 -20.06
N SER A 66 13.66 4.60 -21.15
CA SER A 66 12.97 5.89 -21.11
C SER A 66 11.46 5.70 -21.08
N LEU A 67 10.77 6.50 -20.25
CA LEU A 67 9.32 6.53 -20.19
C LEU A 67 8.73 7.10 -21.49
N SER A 68 7.74 6.41 -22.02
CA SER A 68 6.90 6.88 -23.12
C SER A 68 5.42 6.72 -22.75
N VAL A 69 4.60 7.73 -23.06
CA VAL A 69 3.15 7.68 -22.78
C VAL A 69 2.37 7.67 -24.08
N ARG A 70 1.58 6.61 -24.32
CA ARG A 70 0.87 6.37 -25.58
C ARG A 70 -0.54 5.79 -25.40
N PRO A 71 -1.44 5.95 -26.38
CA PRO A 71 -2.73 5.25 -26.38
C PRO A 71 -2.57 3.72 -26.51
N PHE A 72 -3.66 3.01 -26.25
CA PHE A 72 -3.77 1.59 -26.59
C PHE A 72 -3.71 1.38 -28.11
N ASN A 73 -3.01 0.32 -28.53
CA ASN A 73 -3.12 -0.16 -29.90
C ASN A 73 -4.44 -0.90 -30.10
N VAL A 74 -4.96 -0.91 -31.34
CA VAL A 74 -6.20 -1.63 -31.68
C VAL A 74 -6.03 -3.11 -31.37
N GLY A 75 -6.93 -3.67 -30.56
CA GLY A 75 -6.88 -5.08 -30.12
C GLY A 75 -5.88 -5.38 -28.99
N GLN A 76 -5.17 -4.37 -28.47
CA GLN A 76 -4.26 -4.56 -27.34
C GLN A 76 -5.06 -4.90 -26.07
N ARG A 77 -4.71 -6.03 -25.43
CA ARG A 77 -5.27 -6.42 -24.13
C ARG A 77 -4.67 -5.56 -23.01
N VAL A 78 -5.40 -5.44 -21.90
CA VAL A 78 -4.89 -4.80 -20.68
C VAL A 78 -3.62 -5.55 -20.24
N PRO A 79 -2.49 -4.85 -20.03
CA PRO A 79 -1.25 -5.48 -19.57
C PRO A 79 -1.47 -6.22 -18.26
N THR A 80 -0.88 -7.40 -18.10
CA THR A 80 -0.90 -8.13 -16.83
C THR A 80 0.37 -7.82 -16.06
N ILE A 81 0.24 -7.32 -14.83
CA ILE A 81 1.39 -6.99 -13.99
C ILE A 81 1.94 -8.25 -13.34
N THR A 82 3.24 -8.48 -13.53
CA THR A 82 4.02 -9.58 -12.94
C THR A 82 5.26 -9.10 -12.17
N LYS A 83 5.61 -7.82 -12.34
CA LYS A 83 6.79 -7.15 -11.80
C LYS A 83 6.36 -5.82 -11.17
N ILE A 84 7.07 -5.37 -10.15
CA ILE A 84 6.86 -4.07 -9.52
C ILE A 84 8.02 -3.13 -9.86
N LEU A 85 7.68 -1.87 -10.16
CA LEU A 85 8.62 -0.84 -10.59
C LEU A 85 9.16 -0.06 -9.39
N GLN A 86 10.29 0.63 -9.56
CA GLN A 86 10.78 1.60 -8.57
C GLN A 86 9.77 2.75 -8.37
N LEU A 87 9.67 3.24 -7.13
CA LEU A 87 8.64 4.20 -6.73
C LEU A 87 8.76 5.55 -7.45
N ASP A 88 9.98 6.00 -7.75
CA ASP A 88 10.27 7.21 -8.52
C ASP A 88 9.74 7.09 -9.96
N LYS A 89 10.00 5.96 -10.63
CA LYS A 89 9.51 5.69 -12.00
C LYS A 89 7.99 5.62 -12.06
N ILE A 90 7.36 5.05 -11.03
CA ILE A 90 5.91 5.01 -10.92
C ILE A 90 5.34 6.44 -10.85
N HIS A 91 5.90 7.29 -9.99
CA HIS A 91 5.45 8.68 -9.85
C HIS A 91 5.68 9.52 -11.11
N GLU A 92 6.83 9.33 -11.77
CA GLU A 92 7.14 9.95 -13.06
C GLU A 92 6.06 9.62 -14.10
N ALA A 93 5.71 8.34 -14.22
CA ALA A 93 4.69 7.87 -15.16
C ALA A 93 3.27 8.35 -14.84
N ILE A 94 2.88 8.32 -13.56
CA ILE A 94 1.59 8.86 -13.11
C ILE A 94 1.49 10.34 -13.49
N THR A 95 2.55 11.11 -13.23
CA THR A 95 2.60 12.55 -13.53
C THR A 95 2.52 12.80 -15.03
N ALA A 96 3.27 12.04 -15.84
CA ALA A 96 3.27 12.17 -17.29
C ALA A 96 1.90 11.84 -17.93
N ILE A 97 1.21 10.81 -17.43
CA ILE A 97 -0.16 10.47 -17.88
C ILE A 97 -1.14 11.58 -17.50
N LYS A 98 -1.11 12.04 -16.24
CA LYS A 98 -2.01 13.09 -15.74
C LYS A 98 -1.81 14.42 -16.49
N ALA A 99 -0.57 14.77 -16.82
CA ALA A 99 -0.24 15.97 -17.59
C ALA A 99 -0.85 15.99 -19.00
N LYS A 100 -1.04 14.82 -19.62
CA LYS A 100 -1.70 14.71 -20.94
C LYS A 100 -3.22 14.84 -20.88
N GLY A 101 -3.83 14.89 -19.70
CA GLY A 101 -5.28 15.05 -19.51
C GLY A 101 -6.12 13.84 -19.93
N ASN A 102 -5.50 12.74 -20.37
CA ASN A 102 -6.19 11.51 -20.78
C ASN A 102 -5.74 10.34 -19.91
N LEU A 103 -6.62 9.89 -19.02
CA LEU A 103 -6.34 8.82 -18.05
C LEU A 103 -6.32 7.41 -18.68
N ASN A 104 -6.73 7.28 -19.94
CA ASN A 104 -6.73 6.02 -20.68
C ASN A 104 -5.41 5.76 -21.43
N LEU A 105 -4.37 6.55 -21.15
CA LEU A 105 -3.05 6.35 -21.73
C LEU A 105 -2.27 5.27 -20.97
N LEU A 106 -1.36 4.63 -21.69
CA LEU A 106 -0.42 3.66 -21.18
C LEU A 106 0.95 4.30 -21.00
N ALA A 107 1.57 4.06 -19.86
CA ALA A 107 3.01 4.23 -19.72
C ALA A 107 3.72 3.02 -20.31
N ASN A 108 4.87 3.25 -20.92
CA ASN A 108 5.66 2.23 -21.56
C ASN A 108 7.15 2.49 -21.40
N TRP A 109 7.88 1.44 -21.04
CA TRP A 109 9.34 1.38 -21.04
C TRP A 109 9.79 0.21 -21.91
N SER A 110 10.92 0.35 -22.61
CA SER A 110 11.40 -0.66 -23.57
C SER A 110 11.76 -2.01 -22.93
N ASP A 111 12.19 -1.97 -21.68
CA ASP A 111 12.70 -3.07 -20.85
C ASP A 111 11.64 -3.64 -19.88
N PHE A 112 10.53 -2.94 -19.66
CA PHE A 112 9.43 -3.40 -18.79
C PHE A 112 8.15 -3.74 -19.56
N GLY A 113 7.85 -3.00 -20.63
CA GLY A 113 6.57 -3.04 -21.32
C GLY A 113 5.60 -1.97 -20.83
N TYR A 114 4.31 -2.31 -20.79
CA TYR A 114 3.21 -1.36 -20.66
C TYR A 114 2.52 -1.42 -19.30
N THR A 115 2.11 -0.27 -18.77
CA THR A 115 1.24 -0.18 -17.59
C THR A 115 0.13 0.84 -17.77
N THR A 116 -1.01 0.57 -17.15
CA THR A 116 -2.11 1.54 -17.03
C THR A 116 -1.91 2.46 -15.83
N LEU A 117 -2.60 3.60 -15.83
CA LEU A 117 -2.61 4.49 -14.67
C LEU A 117 -3.08 3.78 -13.39
N GLY A 118 -4.15 2.99 -13.45
CA GLY A 118 -4.67 2.28 -12.28
C GLY A 118 -3.67 1.28 -11.71
N GLN A 119 -2.93 0.59 -12.57
CA GLN A 119 -1.85 -0.33 -12.14
C GLN A 119 -0.68 0.41 -11.51
N LEU A 120 -0.29 1.57 -12.05
CA LEU A 120 0.75 2.41 -11.45
C LEU A 120 0.34 2.91 -10.06
N GLU A 121 -0.89 3.40 -9.92
CA GLU A 121 -1.42 3.83 -8.61
C GLU A 121 -1.52 2.65 -7.62
N ALA A 122 -1.85 1.45 -8.10
CA ALA A 122 -1.85 0.25 -7.28
C ALA A 122 -0.43 -0.13 -6.82
N MET A 123 0.57 -0.11 -7.71
CA MET A 123 1.97 -0.36 -7.34
C MET A 123 2.48 0.66 -6.30
N ALA A 124 2.20 1.95 -6.50
CA ALA A 124 2.58 3.01 -5.56
C ALA A 124 2.01 2.73 -4.16
N ARG A 125 0.70 2.41 -4.07
CA ARG A 125 0.06 2.07 -2.79
C ARG A 125 0.72 0.89 -2.10
N VAL A 126 1.10 -0.16 -2.83
CA VAL A 126 1.78 -1.33 -2.28
C VAL A 126 3.14 -0.95 -1.70
N LEU A 127 3.96 -0.21 -2.46
CA LEU A 127 5.30 0.20 -2.02
C LEU A 127 5.24 1.16 -0.81
N GLU A 128 4.30 2.10 -0.83
CA GLU A 128 4.06 2.98 0.31
C GLU A 128 3.63 2.21 1.56
N ALA A 129 2.72 1.24 1.41
CA ALA A 129 2.28 0.40 2.52
C ALA A 129 3.43 -0.43 3.10
N LEU A 130 4.27 -1.04 2.25
CA LEU A 130 5.48 -1.74 2.67
C LEU A 130 6.41 -0.86 3.50
N ASN A 131 6.65 0.37 3.03
CA ASN A 131 7.49 1.33 3.77
C ASN A 131 6.87 1.71 5.11
N ARG A 132 5.55 1.92 5.17
CA ARG A 132 4.82 2.20 6.42
C ARG A 132 4.90 1.02 7.38
N PHE A 133 4.73 -0.21 6.91
CA PHE A 133 4.83 -1.42 7.74
C PHE A 133 6.22 -1.55 8.34
N ARG A 134 7.27 -1.35 7.55
CA ARG A 134 8.66 -1.35 8.04
C ARG A 134 8.85 -0.30 9.14
N LEU A 135 8.39 0.93 8.91
CA LEU A 135 8.52 2.00 9.90
C LEU A 135 7.81 1.68 11.21
N VAL A 136 6.57 1.17 11.14
CA VAL A 136 5.82 0.80 12.35
C VAL A 136 6.52 -0.35 13.07
N GLN A 137 7.01 -1.36 12.35
CA GLN A 137 7.77 -2.46 12.97
C GLN A 137 9.03 -1.93 13.68
N PHE A 138 9.83 -1.10 13.02
CA PHE A 138 10.99 -0.47 13.65
C PHE A 138 10.63 0.35 14.90
N THR A 139 9.47 1.01 14.88
CA THR A 139 9.00 1.80 16.02
C THR A 139 8.58 0.89 17.18
N LEU A 140 7.91 -0.22 16.90
CA LEU A 140 7.55 -1.22 17.92
C LEU A 140 8.81 -1.84 18.52
N ASP A 141 9.76 -2.26 17.69
CA ASP A 141 11.03 -2.83 18.13
C ASP A 141 11.83 -1.82 18.99
N TRP A 142 11.79 -0.54 18.62
CA TRP A 142 12.39 0.52 19.41
C TRP A 142 11.70 0.68 20.77
N ILE A 143 10.36 0.77 20.81
CA ILE A 143 9.60 0.88 22.07
C ILE A 143 9.90 -0.29 23.01
N ASP A 144 9.92 -1.51 22.48
CA ASP A 144 10.21 -2.72 23.24
C ASP A 144 11.65 -2.74 23.78
N GLY A 145 12.58 -2.05 23.11
CA GLY A 145 13.97 -1.89 23.53
C GLY A 145 14.24 -0.73 24.48
N VAL A 146 13.27 0.15 24.75
CA VAL A 146 13.44 1.28 25.68
C VAL A 146 13.34 0.78 27.13
N GLU A 147 14.40 1.03 27.90
CA GLU A 147 14.37 0.86 29.37
C GLU A 147 13.68 2.06 30.02
N TRP A 148 12.48 1.83 30.54
CA TRP A 148 11.73 2.84 31.29
C TRP A 148 12.23 2.86 32.73
N HIS A 149 12.77 4.00 33.20
CA HIS A 149 13.05 4.14 34.62
C HIS A 149 11.73 4.38 35.36
N ILE A 150 11.54 3.71 36.51
CA ILE A 150 10.33 3.83 37.34
C ILE A 150 10.01 5.30 37.70
N LYS A 151 11.04 6.16 37.80
CA LYS A 151 10.89 7.61 38.04
C LYS A 151 10.19 8.36 36.90
N ASP A 152 10.27 7.84 35.67
CA ASP A 152 9.68 8.42 34.46
C ASP A 152 8.25 7.88 34.22
N VAL A 153 7.86 6.82 34.94
CA VAL A 153 6.51 6.23 34.93
C VAL A 153 5.68 6.90 36.03
N VAL A 154 5.00 7.99 35.67
CA VAL A 154 4.04 8.64 36.58
C VAL A 154 2.81 7.75 36.72
N HIS A 155 2.25 7.65 37.93
CA HIS A 155 0.98 6.96 38.12
C HIS A 155 -0.08 7.63 37.23
N PRO A 156 -0.92 6.85 36.51
CA PRO A 156 -2.01 7.42 35.76
C PRO A 156 -2.90 8.23 36.72
N PHE A 157 -3.34 9.43 36.29
CA PHE A 157 -4.25 10.35 37.01
C PHE A 157 -3.66 11.17 38.17
N THR A 158 -2.33 11.27 38.33
CA THR A 158 -1.73 12.14 39.38
C THR A 158 -1.65 13.62 38.99
N ASP A 159 -1.94 13.94 37.74
CA ASP A 159 -2.03 15.29 37.17
C ASP A 159 -3.24 16.10 37.64
N VAL A 160 -4.17 15.47 38.39
CA VAL A 160 -5.36 16.12 39.00
C VAL A 160 -5.21 16.31 40.52
N CYS A 161 -4.05 16.01 41.11
CA CYS A 161 -3.80 16.38 42.49
C CYS A 161 -3.55 17.90 42.56
N ASP A 162 -4.63 18.66 42.73
CA ASP A 162 -4.59 20.07 43.11
C ASP A 162 -3.69 20.23 44.33
N TYR A 163 -2.46 20.70 44.11
CA TYR A 163 -1.59 21.17 45.19
C TYR A 163 -2.14 22.52 45.69
N THR A 164 -3.28 22.51 46.38
CA THR A 164 -3.62 23.65 47.24
C THR A 164 -2.57 23.68 48.34
N LYS A 165 -1.60 24.60 48.20
CA LYS A 165 -0.61 24.92 49.22
C LYS A 165 -1.32 25.10 50.56
N VAL A 166 -1.16 24.16 51.48
CA VAL A 166 -1.50 24.38 52.89
C VAL A 166 -0.45 25.35 53.42
N ARG A 167 -0.87 26.59 53.65
CA ARG A 167 -0.08 27.56 54.41
C ARG A 167 -0.05 27.10 55.87
N ILE A 168 1.15 26.94 56.42
CA ILE A 168 1.41 27.05 57.87
C ILE A 168 2.39 28.20 58.02
#